data_AF-A0A958BP94-F1
#
_entry.id   AF-A0A958BP94-F1
#
_cell.length_a   1.000
_cell.length_b   1.000
_cell.length_c   1.000
_cell.angle_alpha   90.00
_cell.angle_beta   90.00
_cell.angle_gamma   90.00
#
_symmetry.space_group_name_H-M   'P 1'
#
loop_
_entity.id
_entity.type
_entity.pdbx_description
1 polymer ?
#
loop_
_entity_poly.entity_id
_entity_poly.type
_entity_poly.pdbx_seq_one_letter_code
_entity_poly.pdbx_strand_id
1 'polypeptide(L)'
;MDIQEIRDKIAKHELIPIHVTNGIDGAERSALWVDGDLDTFLESCKHIGARAIFFQFLDLYEDLFFADPTEIRPDRFHADDEYDDESGEDLTKVEPKLKPFKQHIGDHMSVTMMCITPEARLYYMDQEPWGEGFAALRSAAIETLQNGWQARLIELEEEQEAKEREEEEREERALKPLDSLLKDETFCTLTTQAEMFEYAIEEFPEIKDLHPEAVRDKIKILANKVKVAKKRLKARKK
;
A
#
# COMPACT_ATOMS: atom_id res chain seq x y z
N MET A 1 -19.30 -16.94 26.31
CA MET A 1 -20.49 -16.50 27.10
C MET A 1 -21.70 -16.36 26.17
N ASP A 2 -22.93 -16.72 26.57
CA ASP A 2 -24.12 -16.53 25.70
C ASP A 2 -24.86 -15.20 25.95
N ILE A 3 -25.76 -14.82 25.03
CA ILE A 3 -26.53 -13.56 25.10
C ILE A 3 -27.35 -13.46 26.40
N GLN A 4 -27.93 -14.56 26.88
CA GLN A 4 -28.80 -14.54 28.05
C GLN A 4 -27.98 -14.37 29.34
N GLU A 5 -26.84 -15.05 29.44
CA GLU A 5 -25.91 -14.90 30.55
C GLU A 5 -25.43 -13.44 30.69
N ILE A 6 -25.07 -12.79 29.58
CA ILE A 6 -24.69 -11.37 29.58
C ILE A 6 -25.84 -10.48 30.04
N ARG A 7 -27.06 -10.70 29.53
CA ARG A 7 -28.25 -9.95 29.94
C ARG A 7 -28.52 -10.09 31.44
N ASP A 8 -28.41 -11.29 31.97
CA ASP A 8 -28.66 -11.58 33.38
C ASP A 8 -27.60 -10.92 34.28
N LYS A 9 -26.32 -10.97 33.88
CA LYS A 9 -25.23 -10.26 34.58
C LYS A 9 -25.43 -8.74 34.58
N ILE A 10 -25.73 -8.13 33.43
CA ILE A 10 -26.00 -6.70 33.34
C ILE A 10 -27.21 -6.31 34.21
N ALA A 11 -28.31 -7.06 34.12
CA ALA A 11 -29.54 -6.79 34.87
C ALA A 11 -29.36 -6.91 36.38
N LYS A 12 -28.52 -7.86 36.85
CA LYS A 12 -28.16 -8.01 38.27
C LYS A 12 -27.49 -6.76 38.85
N HIS A 13 -26.79 -5.98 38.02
CA HIS A 13 -26.19 -4.71 38.41
C HIS A 13 -27.15 -3.51 38.30
N GLU A 14 -28.44 -3.76 38.04
CA GLU A 14 -29.50 -2.74 37.84
C GLU A 14 -29.27 -1.86 36.60
N LEU A 15 -28.58 -2.41 35.59
CA LEU A 15 -28.33 -1.77 34.31
C LEU A 15 -29.22 -2.40 33.23
N ILE A 16 -29.59 -1.62 32.21
CA ILE A 16 -30.39 -2.10 31.08
C ILE A 16 -29.47 -2.73 30.02
N PRO A 17 -29.59 -4.03 29.70
CA PRO A 17 -28.82 -4.64 28.62
C PRO A 17 -29.42 -4.28 27.24
N ILE A 18 -28.61 -3.72 26.36
CA ILE A 18 -28.98 -3.37 24.98
C ILE A 18 -28.04 -4.11 24.02
N HIS A 19 -28.57 -5.14 23.37
CA HIS A 19 -27.83 -5.85 22.32
C HIS A 19 -27.87 -5.04 21.02
N VAL A 20 -26.72 -4.77 20.43
CA VAL A 20 -26.60 -4.05 19.15
C VAL A 20 -25.96 -4.94 18.10
N THR A 21 -26.40 -4.78 16.84
CA THR A 21 -25.95 -5.61 15.70
C THR A 21 -25.04 -4.86 14.73
N ASN A 22 -24.92 -3.53 14.89
CA ASN A 22 -24.05 -2.68 14.09
C ASN A 22 -23.02 -2.06 15.04
N GLY A 23 -21.75 -2.16 14.67
CA GLY A 23 -20.54 -1.94 15.48
C GLY A 23 -20.64 -0.98 16.68
N ILE A 24 -20.25 -1.47 17.85
CA ILE A 24 -19.69 -0.68 18.95
C ILE A 24 -18.26 -0.31 18.55
N ASP A 25 -18.10 0.84 17.91
CA ASP A 25 -16.79 1.29 17.48
C ASP A 25 -16.06 1.99 18.64
N GLY A 26 -15.02 1.34 19.17
CA GLY A 26 -14.19 1.83 20.27
C GLY A 26 -13.18 2.90 19.88
N ALA A 27 -13.16 3.33 18.61
CA ALA A 27 -12.13 4.20 18.04
C ALA A 27 -12.27 5.70 18.38
N GLU A 28 -13.27 6.11 19.19
CA GLU A 28 -13.35 7.51 19.59
C GLU A 28 -12.22 7.89 20.57
N ARG A 29 -11.50 8.99 20.28
CA ARG A 29 -10.34 9.48 21.05
C ARG A 29 -10.58 9.76 22.54
N SER A 30 -11.82 9.69 23.02
CA SER A 30 -12.21 9.88 24.42
C SER A 30 -12.73 8.61 25.12
N ALA A 31 -12.62 7.45 24.47
CA ALA A 31 -12.98 6.15 25.03
C ALA A 31 -11.94 5.68 26.06
N LEU A 32 -12.40 5.22 27.22
CA LEU A 32 -11.54 4.55 28.21
C LEU A 32 -11.86 3.06 28.23
N TRP A 33 -10.83 2.23 28.14
CA TRP A 33 -10.95 0.78 28.30
C TRP A 33 -10.78 0.42 29.78
N VAL A 34 -11.72 -0.36 30.30
CA VAL A 34 -11.62 -0.89 31.66
C VAL A 34 -10.81 -2.18 31.63
N ASP A 35 -9.69 -2.18 32.34
CA ASP A 35 -8.91 -3.38 32.64
C ASP A 35 -9.51 -4.09 33.86
N GLY A 36 -9.67 -5.41 33.79
CA GLY A 36 -10.32 -6.21 34.82
C GLY A 36 -11.37 -7.18 34.27
N ASP A 37 -12.27 -7.63 35.15
CA ASP A 37 -13.37 -8.53 34.79
C ASP A 37 -14.69 -7.79 34.51
N LEU A 38 -15.67 -8.55 34.01
CA LEU A 38 -16.99 -8.04 33.68
C LEU A 38 -17.68 -7.38 34.89
N ASP A 39 -17.56 -7.96 36.08
CA ASP A 39 -18.20 -7.43 37.28
C ASP A 39 -17.61 -6.05 37.65
N THR A 40 -16.28 -5.91 37.57
CA THR A 40 -15.57 -4.64 37.77
C THR A 40 -16.01 -3.58 36.76
N PHE A 41 -16.18 -3.97 35.50
CA PHE A 41 -16.71 -3.07 34.47
C PHE A 41 -18.14 -2.62 34.78
N LEU A 42 -19.05 -3.54 35.11
CA LEU A 42 -20.46 -3.21 35.41
C LEU A 42 -20.59 -2.33 36.65
N GLU A 43 -19.81 -2.59 37.69
CA GLU A 43 -19.74 -1.73 38.87
C GLU A 43 -19.24 -0.33 38.52
N SER A 44 -18.16 -0.23 37.73
CA SER A 44 -17.63 1.06 37.28
C SER A 44 -18.66 1.85 36.49
N CYS A 45 -19.35 1.21 35.55
CA CYS A 45 -20.44 1.82 34.77
C CYS A 45 -21.53 2.41 35.69
N LYS A 46 -21.93 1.66 36.71
CA LYS A 46 -22.92 2.13 37.70
C LYS A 46 -22.42 3.34 38.48
N HIS A 47 -21.15 3.34 38.91
CA HIS A 47 -20.55 4.43 39.69
C HIS A 47 -20.47 5.74 38.91
N ILE A 48 -20.26 5.67 37.59
CA ILE A 48 -20.26 6.86 36.72
C ILE A 48 -21.67 7.27 36.27
N GLY A 49 -22.72 6.61 36.76
CA GLY A 49 -24.11 6.97 36.50
C GLY A 49 -24.69 6.41 35.21
N ALA A 50 -24.09 5.39 34.60
CA ALA A 50 -24.67 4.71 33.45
C ALA A 50 -26.00 4.03 33.83
N ARG A 51 -26.94 4.01 32.89
CA ARG A 51 -28.25 3.34 33.05
C ARG A 51 -28.39 2.10 32.17
N ALA A 52 -27.57 2.01 31.13
CA ALA A 52 -27.64 0.96 30.13
C ALA A 52 -26.24 0.57 29.68
N ILE A 53 -26.11 -0.70 29.28
CA ILE A 53 -24.90 -1.26 28.68
C ILE A 53 -25.27 -1.71 27.28
N PHE A 54 -24.55 -1.18 26.30
CA PHE A 54 -24.58 -1.67 24.93
C PHE A 54 -23.59 -2.81 24.82
N PHE A 55 -23.97 -3.92 24.20
CA PHE A 55 -23.05 -5.02 23.94
C PHE A 55 -23.29 -5.64 22.57
N GLN A 56 -22.23 -6.19 22.01
CA GLN A 56 -22.25 -6.92 20.74
C GLN A 56 -21.33 -8.12 20.83
N PHE A 57 -21.66 -9.17 20.11
CA PHE A 57 -20.75 -10.28 19.87
C PHE A 57 -20.03 -10.09 18.55
N LEU A 58 -18.76 -10.48 18.53
CA LEU A 58 -18.04 -10.74 17.30
C LEU A 58 -18.01 -12.25 17.12
N ASP A 59 -18.69 -12.73 16.08
CA ASP A 59 -18.71 -14.14 15.72
C ASP A 59 -17.57 -14.43 14.75
N LEU A 60 -17.04 -15.66 14.82
CA LEU A 60 -16.10 -16.11 13.81
C LEU A 60 -16.85 -16.51 12.54
N TYR A 61 -16.58 -15.83 11.44
CA TYR A 61 -17.13 -16.11 10.13
C TYR A 61 -16.04 -16.66 9.18
N GLU A 62 -16.46 -17.34 8.11
CA GLU A 62 -15.54 -17.96 7.14
C GLU A 62 -14.70 -16.92 6.38
N ASP A 63 -15.24 -15.73 6.14
CA ASP A 63 -14.56 -14.60 5.49
C ASP A 63 -13.33 -14.13 6.27
N LEU A 64 -13.31 -14.25 7.60
CA LEU A 64 -12.17 -13.89 8.45
C LEU A 64 -10.93 -14.76 8.21
N PHE A 65 -11.05 -15.89 7.50
CA PHE A 65 -9.93 -16.72 7.05
C PHE A 65 -9.31 -16.23 5.74
N PHE A 66 -9.85 -15.17 5.15
CA PHE A 66 -9.33 -14.55 3.94
C PHE A 66 -8.82 -13.14 4.29
N ALA A 67 -7.71 -12.74 3.67
CA ALA A 67 -7.21 -11.38 3.75
C ALA A 67 -7.71 -10.57 2.57
N ASP A 68 -8.33 -9.43 2.85
CA ASP A 68 -8.73 -8.48 1.82
C ASP A 68 -7.46 -7.96 1.10
N PRO A 69 -7.49 -7.76 -0.23
CA PRO A 69 -6.39 -7.15 -0.96
C PRO A 69 -5.86 -5.85 -0.33
N THR A 70 -6.75 -5.04 0.28
CA THR A 70 -6.41 -3.80 0.99
C THR A 70 -5.66 -4.03 2.30
N GLU A 71 -5.86 -5.17 2.97
CA GLU A 71 -5.06 -5.57 4.13
C GLU A 71 -3.63 -5.94 3.70
N ILE A 72 -3.45 -6.47 2.49
CA ILE A 72 -2.13 -6.91 1.99
C ILE A 72 -1.37 -5.76 1.31
N ARG A 73 -2.09 -4.88 0.60
CA ARG A 73 -1.56 -3.81 -0.27
C ARG A 73 -2.19 -2.46 0.06
N PRO A 74 -1.91 -1.88 1.25
CA PRO A 74 -2.57 -0.65 1.70
C PRO A 74 -2.19 0.59 0.88
N ASP A 75 -1.12 0.51 0.09
CA ASP A 75 -0.57 1.57 -0.76
C ASP A 75 -1.24 1.70 -2.15
N ARG A 76 -1.97 0.67 -2.60
CA ARG A 76 -2.64 0.64 -3.92
C ARG A 76 -4.11 1.09 -3.90
N PHE A 77 -4.39 2.24 -3.30
CA PHE A 77 -5.70 2.94 -3.43
C PHE A 77 -5.90 3.62 -4.82
N HIS A 78 -5.50 2.97 -5.92
CA HIS A 78 -5.70 3.51 -7.26
C HIS A 78 -6.81 2.75 -8.00
N ALA A 79 -7.85 3.52 -8.32
CA ALA A 79 -9.22 3.12 -8.60
C ALA A 79 -9.52 2.55 -10.01
N ASP A 80 -8.54 1.98 -10.71
CA ASP A 80 -8.73 1.54 -12.12
C ASP A 80 -8.23 0.13 -12.43
N ASP A 81 -7.68 -0.60 -11.46
CA ASP A 81 -7.45 -2.03 -11.67
C ASP A 81 -8.80 -2.75 -11.44
N GLU A 82 -9.48 -3.11 -12.54
CA GLU A 82 -10.56 -4.11 -12.55
C GLU A 82 -10.00 -5.43 -11.97
N TYR A 83 -10.03 -5.58 -10.65
CA TYR A 83 -9.66 -6.81 -9.98
C TYR A 83 -10.78 -7.82 -10.20
N ASP A 84 -10.62 -8.64 -11.24
CA ASP A 84 -11.52 -9.72 -11.66
C ASP A 84 -11.49 -10.95 -10.70
N ASP A 85 -11.01 -10.79 -9.46
CA ASP A 85 -11.02 -11.84 -8.45
C ASP A 85 -11.21 -11.20 -7.05
N GLU A 86 -12.45 -10.88 -6.70
CA GLU A 86 -12.87 -10.35 -5.39
C GLU A 86 -12.66 -11.35 -4.23
N SER A 87 -12.11 -12.55 -4.49
CA SER A 87 -11.79 -13.49 -3.42
C SER A 87 -10.46 -13.11 -2.76
N GLY A 88 -10.53 -12.67 -1.50
CA GLY A 88 -9.33 -12.43 -0.69
C GLY A 88 -8.38 -13.64 -0.63
N GLU A 89 -7.15 -13.42 -0.17
CA GLU A 89 -6.14 -14.49 -0.08
C GLU A 89 -6.43 -15.42 1.11
N ASP A 90 -6.50 -16.73 0.85
CA ASP A 90 -6.77 -17.74 1.88
C ASP A 90 -5.58 -17.85 2.86
N LEU A 91 -5.78 -17.30 4.07
CA LEU A 91 -4.78 -17.27 5.12
C LEU A 91 -4.40 -18.66 5.62
N THR A 92 -5.26 -19.67 5.43
CA THR A 92 -4.94 -21.05 5.84
C THR A 92 -3.89 -21.72 4.96
N LYS A 93 -3.56 -21.13 3.80
CA LYS A 93 -2.44 -21.55 2.95
C LYS A 93 -1.11 -20.98 3.45
N VAL A 94 -1.15 -19.78 4.03
CA VAL A 94 0.02 -19.08 4.58
C VAL A 94 0.34 -19.60 5.98
N GLU A 95 -0.68 -19.69 6.85
CA GLU A 95 -0.58 -20.22 8.21
C GLU A 95 -1.57 -21.39 8.39
N PRO A 96 -1.14 -22.64 8.11
CA PRO A 96 -1.99 -23.82 8.23
C PRO A 96 -2.56 -24.05 9.64
N LYS A 97 -1.95 -23.48 10.69
CA LYS A 97 -2.47 -23.54 12.06
C LYS A 97 -3.78 -22.77 12.25
N LEU A 98 -4.22 -21.99 11.26
CA LEU A 98 -5.56 -21.40 11.25
C LEU A 98 -6.66 -22.44 11.03
N LYS A 99 -6.39 -23.54 10.30
CA LYS A 99 -7.43 -24.53 9.93
C LYS A 99 -8.24 -25.11 11.10
N PRO A 100 -7.64 -25.48 12.25
CA PRO A 100 -8.40 -25.98 13.39
C PRO A 100 -9.46 -25.01 13.91
N PHE A 101 -9.26 -23.69 13.77
CA PHE A 101 -10.22 -22.68 14.23
C PHE A 101 -11.52 -22.67 13.42
N LYS A 102 -11.56 -23.30 12.23
CA LYS A 102 -12.80 -23.44 11.46
C LYS A 102 -13.90 -24.20 12.21
N GLN A 103 -13.54 -25.01 13.22
CA GLN A 103 -14.52 -25.67 14.08
C GLN A 103 -15.36 -24.68 14.92
N HIS A 104 -14.88 -23.44 15.08
CA HIS A 104 -15.53 -22.38 15.84
C HIS A 104 -16.31 -21.40 14.96
N ILE A 105 -16.50 -21.70 13.66
CA ILE A 105 -17.30 -20.85 12.78
C ILE A 105 -18.75 -20.82 13.30
N GLY A 106 -19.27 -19.61 13.49
CA GLY A 106 -20.57 -19.34 14.11
C GLY A 106 -20.54 -19.25 15.64
N ASP A 107 -19.40 -19.54 16.28
CA ASP A 107 -19.21 -19.31 17.71
C ASP A 107 -18.83 -17.84 17.99
N HIS A 108 -19.25 -17.36 19.16
CA HIS A 108 -18.87 -16.04 19.67
C HIS A 108 -17.38 -16.00 20.03
N MET A 109 -16.59 -15.24 19.28
CA MET A 109 -15.15 -15.06 19.52
C MET A 109 -14.87 -14.07 20.65
N SER A 110 -15.64 -12.98 20.69
CA SER A 110 -15.55 -11.99 21.76
C SER A 110 -16.89 -11.28 21.96
N VAL A 111 -17.03 -10.64 23.11
CA VAL A 111 -18.07 -9.67 23.38
C VAL A 111 -17.44 -8.32 23.69
N THR A 112 -17.89 -7.29 22.98
CA THR A 112 -17.55 -5.90 23.30
C THR A 112 -18.74 -5.26 24.00
N MET A 113 -18.47 -4.56 25.09
CA MET A 113 -19.45 -3.83 25.87
C MET A 113 -19.05 -2.36 25.98
N MET A 114 -20.05 -1.49 26.03
CA MET A 114 -19.86 -0.06 26.18
C MET A 114 -20.96 0.55 27.04
N CYS A 115 -20.60 1.54 27.85
CA CYS A 115 -21.55 2.49 28.41
C CYS A 115 -21.19 3.92 28.00
N ILE A 116 -22.21 4.78 27.94
CA ILE A 116 -22.05 6.20 27.60
C ILE A 116 -22.78 7.01 28.67
N THR A 117 -22.07 7.97 29.26
CA THR A 117 -22.61 9.01 30.13
C THR A 117 -22.20 10.40 29.60
N PRO A 118 -22.78 11.50 30.09
CA PRO A 118 -22.32 12.84 29.73
C PRO A 118 -20.84 13.10 30.07
N GLU A 119 -20.30 12.40 31.07
CA GLU A 119 -18.96 12.60 31.60
C GLU A 119 -17.92 11.61 31.05
N ALA A 120 -18.33 10.41 30.63
CA ALA A 120 -17.40 9.36 30.22
C ALA A 120 -18.00 8.34 29.25
N ARG A 121 -17.11 7.63 28.56
CA ARG A 121 -17.43 6.41 27.81
C ARG A 121 -16.47 5.31 28.22
N LEU A 122 -17.02 4.22 28.74
CA LEU A 122 -16.24 3.06 29.17
C LEU A 122 -16.49 1.91 28.21
N TYR A 123 -15.41 1.21 27.86
CA TYR A 123 -15.43 0.00 27.04
C TYR A 123 -14.85 -1.17 27.82
N TYR A 124 -15.38 -2.35 27.55
CA TYR A 124 -14.89 -3.61 28.04
C TYR A 124 -14.97 -4.64 26.92
N MET A 125 -13.98 -5.51 26.83
CA MET A 125 -14.01 -6.63 25.90
C MET A 125 -13.61 -7.89 26.64
N ASP A 126 -14.45 -8.90 26.51
CA ASP A 126 -14.13 -10.25 26.95
C ASP A 126 -13.97 -11.12 25.70
N GLN A 127 -12.85 -11.82 25.60
CA GLN A 127 -12.47 -12.58 24.42
C GLN A 127 -12.21 -14.02 24.83
N GLU A 128 -12.76 -14.96 24.08
CA GLU A 128 -12.51 -16.37 24.32
C GLU A 128 -11.02 -16.68 24.05
N PRO A 129 -10.36 -17.53 24.86
CA PRO A 129 -8.92 -17.80 24.72
C PRO A 129 -8.52 -18.34 23.33
N TRP A 130 -9.40 -19.10 22.69
CA TRP A 130 -9.18 -19.56 21.31
C TRP A 130 -9.27 -18.41 20.31
N GLY A 131 -10.11 -17.41 20.57
CA GLY A 131 -10.25 -16.23 19.74
C GLY A 131 -8.99 -15.38 19.73
N GLU A 132 -8.32 -15.25 20.87
CA GLU A 132 -7.02 -14.57 20.97
C GLU A 132 -5.96 -15.28 20.11
N GLY A 133 -5.90 -16.62 20.21
CA GLY A 133 -5.01 -17.43 19.39
C GLY A 133 -5.29 -17.30 17.89
N PHE A 134 -6.55 -17.28 17.49
CA PHE A 134 -6.95 -17.03 16.11
C PHE A 134 -6.50 -15.65 15.62
N ALA A 135 -6.79 -14.58 16.38
CA ALA A 135 -6.45 -13.21 16.01
C ALA A 135 -4.94 -13.00 15.85
N ALA A 136 -4.14 -13.62 16.72
CA ALA A 136 -2.67 -13.59 16.64
C ALA A 136 -2.15 -14.27 15.38
N LEU A 137 -2.65 -15.48 15.07
CA LEU A 137 -2.26 -16.21 13.86
C LEU A 137 -2.73 -15.51 12.58
N ARG A 138 -3.94 -14.95 12.58
CA ARG A 138 -4.48 -14.18 11.45
C ARG A 138 -3.58 -12.97 11.15
N SER A 139 -3.25 -12.19 12.19
CA SER A 139 -2.38 -11.02 12.08
C SER A 139 -0.99 -11.40 11.53
N ALA A 140 -0.39 -12.47 12.04
CA ALA A 140 0.92 -12.94 11.58
C ALA A 140 0.89 -13.43 10.11
N ALA A 141 -0.20 -14.09 9.69
CA ALA A 141 -0.38 -14.53 8.31
C ALA A 141 -0.50 -13.33 7.35
N ILE A 142 -1.26 -12.30 7.73
CA ILE A 142 -1.37 -11.04 6.97
C ILE A 142 -0.01 -10.35 6.87
N GLU A 143 0.71 -10.21 7.98
CA GLU A 143 2.06 -9.62 8.00
C GLU A 143 3.01 -10.38 7.06
N THR A 144 2.92 -11.70 7.01
CA THR A 144 3.72 -12.53 6.09
C THR A 144 3.41 -12.20 4.63
N LEU A 145 2.13 -12.04 4.27
CA LEU A 145 1.71 -11.65 2.92
C LEU A 145 2.17 -10.22 2.58
N GLN A 146 2.03 -9.28 3.52
CA GLN A 146 2.50 -7.90 3.36
C GLN A 146 4.00 -7.84 3.11
N ASN A 147 4.80 -8.57 3.90
CA ASN A 147 6.25 -8.61 3.75
C ASN A 147 6.66 -9.24 2.41
N GLY A 148 5.99 -10.32 1.98
CA GLY A 148 6.23 -10.93 0.67
C GLY A 148 5.90 -10.00 -0.49
N TRP A 149 4.82 -9.22 -0.37
CA TRP A 149 4.47 -8.18 -1.34
C TRP A 149 5.51 -7.06 -1.40
N GLN A 150 5.92 -6.53 -0.24
CA GLN A 150 6.94 -5.47 -0.18
C GLN A 150 8.27 -5.92 -0.78
N ALA A 151 8.71 -7.16 -0.51
CA ALA A 151 9.91 -7.72 -1.12
C ALA A 151 9.81 -7.76 -2.65
N ARG A 152 8.67 -8.21 -3.18
CA ARG A 152 8.42 -8.24 -4.62
C ARG A 152 8.40 -6.85 -5.24
N LEU A 153 7.90 -5.84 -4.52
CA LEU A 153 7.89 -4.46 -5.00
C LEU A 153 9.32 -3.93 -5.15
N ILE A 154 10.18 -4.18 -4.16
CA ILE A 154 11.60 -3.82 -4.20
C ILE A 154 12.30 -4.50 -5.39
N GLU A 155 12.06 -5.80 -5.60
CA GLU A 155 12.63 -6.52 -6.75
C GLU A 155 12.20 -5.92 -8.10
N LEU A 156 10.93 -5.51 -8.23
CA LEU A 156 10.42 -4.87 -9.44
C LEU A 156 11.04 -3.49 -9.68
N GLU A 157 11.22 -2.70 -8.62
CA GLU A 157 11.90 -1.39 -8.69
C GLU A 157 13.36 -1.57 -9.11
N GLU A 158 14.08 -2.52 -8.52
CA GLU A 158 15.47 -2.82 -8.88
C GLU A 158 15.61 -3.33 -10.34
N GLU A 159 14.68 -4.17 -10.81
CA GLU A 159 14.65 -4.64 -12.19
C GLU A 159 14.39 -3.48 -13.16
N GLN A 160 13.48 -2.58 -12.80
CA GLN A 160 13.19 -1.40 -13.61
C GLN A 160 14.39 -0.46 -13.68
N GLU A 161 15.02 -0.12 -12.56
CA GLU A 161 16.23 0.70 -12.54
C GLU A 161 17.40 0.05 -13.29
N ALA A 162 17.52 -1.28 -13.27
CA ALA A 162 18.52 -1.99 -14.05
C ALA A 162 18.27 -1.86 -15.56
N LYS A 163 17.00 -2.01 -16.00
CA LYS A 163 16.61 -1.82 -17.40
C LYS A 163 16.82 -0.38 -17.87
N GLU A 164 16.43 0.60 -17.06
CA GLU A 164 16.63 2.01 -17.38
C GLU A 164 18.11 2.33 -17.54
N ARG A 165 18.99 1.83 -16.65
CA ARG A 165 20.45 1.98 -16.79
C ARG A 165 21.00 1.29 -18.03
N GLU A 166 20.55 0.08 -18.35
CA GLU A 166 20.99 -0.63 -19.55
C GLU A 166 20.57 0.13 -20.82
N GLU A 167 19.36 0.70 -20.82
CA GLU A 167 18.87 1.53 -21.91
C GLU A 167 19.67 2.82 -22.04
N GLU A 168 19.91 3.56 -20.95
CA GLU A 168 20.76 4.77 -20.95
C GLU A 168 22.17 4.48 -21.46
N GLU A 169 22.79 3.38 -21.01
CA GLU A 169 24.12 2.96 -21.51
C GLU A 169 24.09 2.62 -23.00
N ARG A 170 23.03 1.94 -23.46
CA ARG A 170 22.83 1.62 -24.88
C ARG A 170 22.70 2.91 -25.70
N GLU A 171 21.88 3.85 -25.24
CA GLU A 171 21.70 5.15 -25.89
C GLU A 171 23.01 5.94 -25.94
N GLU A 172 23.75 6.04 -24.83
CA GLU A 172 25.02 6.77 -24.80
C GLU A 172 26.04 6.17 -25.78
N ARG A 173 26.15 4.83 -25.82
CA ARG A 173 27.04 4.13 -26.75
C ARG A 173 26.65 4.40 -28.21
N ALA A 174 25.36 4.36 -28.53
CA ALA A 174 24.84 4.61 -29.87
C ALA A 174 24.96 6.09 -30.30
N LEU A 175 24.92 7.04 -29.36
CA LEU A 175 25.07 8.48 -29.64
C LEU A 175 26.54 8.93 -29.73
N LYS A 176 27.49 8.15 -29.20
CA LYS A 176 28.93 8.49 -29.19
C LYS A 176 29.53 8.70 -30.58
N PRO A 177 29.22 7.88 -31.62
CA PRO A 177 29.70 8.11 -32.98
C PRO A 177 29.34 9.49 -33.56
N LEU A 178 28.25 10.11 -33.12
CA LEU A 178 27.84 11.45 -33.57
C LEU A 178 28.89 12.53 -33.27
N ASP A 179 29.77 12.33 -32.26
CA ASP A 179 30.86 13.28 -31.99
C ASP A 179 31.86 13.36 -33.15
N SER A 180 31.92 12.35 -34.02
CA SER A 180 32.75 12.36 -35.24
C SER A 180 32.27 13.38 -36.27
N LEU A 181 30.97 13.71 -36.29
CA LEU A 181 30.37 14.70 -37.19
C LEU A 181 30.96 16.11 -37.03
N LEU A 182 31.61 16.41 -35.89
CA LEU A 182 32.35 17.66 -35.70
C LEU A 182 33.56 17.81 -36.63
N LYS A 183 34.05 16.69 -37.19
CA LYS A 183 35.14 16.65 -38.16
C LYS A 183 34.65 16.51 -39.59
N ASP A 184 33.35 16.26 -39.78
CA ASP A 184 32.72 16.17 -41.09
C ASP A 184 32.44 17.59 -41.62
N GLU A 185 33.04 17.90 -42.78
CA GLU A 185 32.88 19.20 -43.42
C GLU A 185 31.44 19.44 -43.88
N THR A 186 30.77 18.41 -44.41
CA THR A 186 29.38 18.47 -44.89
C THR A 186 28.46 18.82 -43.73
N PHE A 187 28.55 18.06 -42.63
CA PHE A 187 27.78 18.32 -41.41
C PHE A 187 28.05 19.74 -40.87
N CYS A 188 29.32 20.16 -40.86
CA CYS A 188 29.69 21.48 -40.39
C CYS A 188 29.17 22.61 -41.29
N THR A 189 28.79 22.37 -42.54
CA THR A 189 28.21 23.40 -43.42
C THR A 189 26.71 23.61 -43.23
N LEU A 190 26.00 22.64 -42.67
CA LEU A 190 24.55 22.70 -42.44
C LEU A 190 24.16 23.91 -41.58
N THR A 191 22.96 24.44 -41.83
CA THR A 191 22.52 25.74 -41.28
C THR A 191 21.48 25.62 -40.18
N THR A 192 20.66 24.57 -40.23
CA THR A 192 19.59 24.32 -39.25
C THR A 192 19.83 23.03 -38.46
N GLN A 193 19.24 22.94 -37.26
CA GLN A 193 19.30 21.70 -36.47
C GLN A 193 18.49 20.56 -37.08
N ALA A 194 17.44 20.88 -37.85
CA ALA A 194 16.65 19.88 -38.56
C ALA A 194 17.49 19.18 -39.65
N GLU A 195 18.20 19.96 -40.48
CA GLU A 195 19.13 19.41 -41.47
C GLU A 195 20.24 18.57 -40.82
N MET A 196 20.80 19.03 -39.69
CA MET A 196 21.81 18.29 -38.95
C MET A 196 21.27 16.98 -38.37
N PHE A 197 20.00 16.96 -37.94
CA PHE A 197 19.34 15.78 -37.41
C PHE A 197 19.07 14.74 -38.50
N GLU A 198 18.54 15.16 -39.65
CA GLU A 198 18.33 14.28 -40.81
C GLU A 198 19.65 13.69 -41.30
N TYR A 199 20.68 14.53 -41.47
CA TYR A 199 22.02 14.07 -41.87
C TYR A 199 22.61 13.06 -40.89
N ALA A 200 22.45 13.30 -39.58
CA ALA A 200 22.95 12.37 -38.56
C ALA A 200 22.24 11.01 -38.60
N ILE A 201 20.93 10.98 -38.90
CA ILE A 201 20.18 9.73 -39.07
C ILE A 201 20.61 8.99 -40.34
N GLU A 202 20.89 9.71 -41.43
CA GLU A 202 21.38 9.11 -42.67
C GLU A 202 22.77 8.48 -42.49
N GLU A 203 23.68 9.18 -41.81
CA GLU A 203 25.05 8.70 -41.57
C GLU A 203 25.14 7.64 -40.47
N PHE A 204 24.25 7.68 -39.47
CA PHE A 204 24.19 6.71 -38.37
C PHE A 204 22.77 6.14 -38.24
N PRO A 205 22.35 5.20 -39.09
CA PRO A 205 20.97 4.67 -39.06
C PRO A 205 20.56 4.09 -37.70
N GLU A 206 21.53 3.59 -36.92
CA GLU A 206 21.36 3.03 -35.57
C GLU A 206 20.77 4.03 -34.56
N ILE A 207 20.92 5.35 -34.78
CA ILE A 207 20.32 6.37 -33.90
C ILE A 207 18.83 6.59 -34.15
N LYS A 208 18.26 5.99 -35.21
CA LYS A 208 16.83 6.09 -35.53
C LYS A 208 15.94 5.36 -34.54
N ASP A 209 16.48 4.30 -33.94
CA ASP A 209 15.76 3.43 -33.01
C ASP A 209 15.91 3.88 -31.53
N LEU A 210 16.58 5.01 -31.29
CA LEU A 210 16.76 5.60 -29.96
C LEU A 210 15.63 6.57 -29.60
N HIS A 211 15.54 6.96 -28.32
CA HIS A 211 14.58 7.97 -27.91
C HIS A 211 14.82 9.31 -28.66
N PRO A 212 13.80 9.88 -29.35
CA PRO A 212 13.99 11.04 -30.22
C PRO A 212 14.55 12.28 -29.51
N GLU A 213 14.28 12.42 -28.21
CA GLU A 213 14.77 13.53 -27.40
C GLU A 213 16.29 13.45 -27.15
N ALA A 214 16.81 12.26 -26.85
CA ALA A 214 18.23 12.04 -26.61
C ALA A 214 19.08 12.38 -27.84
N VAL A 215 18.61 11.96 -29.02
CA VAL A 215 19.24 12.30 -30.31
C VAL A 215 19.20 13.81 -30.56
N ARG A 216 18.03 14.45 -30.37
CA ARG A 216 17.89 15.90 -30.57
C ARG A 216 18.79 16.71 -29.65
N ASP A 217 18.90 16.32 -28.39
CA ASP A 217 19.77 16.99 -27.42
C ASP A 217 21.25 16.85 -27.77
N LYS A 218 21.68 15.65 -28.20
CA LYS A 218 23.04 15.45 -28.70
C LYS A 218 23.32 16.33 -29.93
N ILE A 219 22.41 16.37 -30.91
CA ILE A 219 22.55 17.23 -32.10
C ILE A 219 22.59 18.71 -31.74
N LYS A 220 21.77 19.15 -30.79
CA LYS A 220 21.80 20.53 -30.27
C LYS A 220 23.15 20.88 -29.65
N ILE A 221 23.76 19.97 -28.90
CA ILE A 221 25.11 20.13 -28.35
C ILE A 221 26.15 20.26 -29.48
N LEU A 222 26.09 19.39 -30.49
CA LEU A 222 27.00 19.41 -31.65
C LEU A 222 26.86 20.71 -32.45
N ALA A 223 25.63 21.13 -32.76
CA ALA A 223 25.33 22.37 -33.46
C ALA A 223 25.92 23.60 -32.72
N ASN A 224 25.81 23.62 -31.39
CA ASN A 224 26.42 24.68 -30.57
C ASN A 224 27.96 24.67 -30.67
N LYS A 225 28.61 23.50 -30.63
CA LYS A 225 30.06 23.37 -30.81
C LYS A 225 30.50 23.90 -32.19
N VAL A 226 29.81 23.54 -33.26
CA VAL A 226 30.06 24.04 -34.63
C VAL A 226 29.91 25.56 -34.69
N LYS A 227 28.84 26.12 -34.12
CA LYS A 227 28.58 27.56 -34.08
C LYS A 227 29.69 28.33 -33.36
N VAL A 228 30.17 27.81 -32.21
CA VAL A 228 31.28 28.40 -31.46
C VAL A 228 32.59 28.34 -32.25
N ALA A 229 32.90 27.22 -32.89
CA ALA A 229 34.09 27.06 -33.73
C ALA A 229 34.10 28.05 -34.91
N LYS A 230 32.97 28.18 -35.63
CA LYS A 230 32.80 29.16 -36.72
C LYS A 230 33.01 30.60 -36.23
N LYS A 231 32.48 30.96 -35.05
CA LYS A 231 32.65 32.31 -34.46
C LYS A 231 34.12 32.62 -34.15
N ARG A 232 34.87 31.65 -33.59
CA ARG A 232 36.31 31.79 -33.30
C ARG A 232 37.15 31.94 -34.57
N LEU A 233 36.85 31.17 -35.62
CA LEU A 233 37.50 31.28 -36.93
C LEU A 233 37.29 32.64 -37.59
N LYS A 234 36.07 33.19 -37.51
CA LYS A 234 35.77 34.54 -38.02
C LYS A 234 36.49 35.65 -37.24
N ALA A 235 36.67 35.48 -35.92
CA ALA A 235 37.38 36.45 -35.08
C ALA A 235 38.89 36.48 -35.32
N ARG A 236 39.51 35.37 -35.76
CA ARG A 236 40.94 35.29 -36.12
C ARG A 236 41.28 35.85 -37.51
N LYS A 237 40.28 36.05 -38.37
CA LYS A 237 40.43 36.59 -39.74
C LYS A 237 40.14 38.10 -39.82
N LYS A 238 39.79 38.72 -38.71
CA LYS A 238 39.67 40.18 -38.53
C LYS A 238 40.88 40.68 -37.77
#